data_AF-A0A1B9H423-F1
#
_entry.id   AF-A0A1B9H423-F1
#
_cell.length_a   1.000
_cell.length_b   1.000
_cell.length_c   1.000
_cell.angle_alpha   90.00
_cell.angle_beta   90.00
_cell.angle_gamma   90.00
#
_symmetry.space_group_name_H-M   'P 1'
#
loop_
_entity.id
_entity.type
_entity.pdbx_description
1 polymer ?
#
loop_
_entity_poly.entity_id
_entity_poly.type
_entity_poly.pdbx_seq_one_letter_code
_entity_poly.pdbx_strand_id
1 'polypeptide(L)' 'MGWRTPLVFWGVAAGAAVSLFLSDVPLFKKDVLIKIPVVSNYFIDKTPDSDKPF' A
#
# COMPACT_ATOMS: atom_id res chain seq x y z
N MET A 1 30.87 -1.36 13.32
CA MET A 1 29.50 -1.89 13.20
C MET A 1 28.55 -0.71 13.06
N GLY A 2 27.91 -0.52 11.90
CA GLY A 2 27.20 0.72 11.57
C GLY A 2 25.68 0.59 11.67
N TRP A 3 25.00 1.69 12.00
CA TRP A 3 23.54 1.81 12.07
C TRP A 3 22.78 1.55 10.76
N ARG A 4 23.48 1.30 9.65
CA ARG A 4 22.89 1.14 8.31
C ARG A 4 21.87 0.00 8.27
N THR A 5 22.27 -1.20 8.73
CA THR A 5 21.39 -2.37 8.74
C THR A 5 20.13 -2.17 9.59
N PRO A 6 20.21 -1.74 10.86
CA PRO A 6 19.00 -1.50 11.65
C PRO A 6 18.11 -0.38 11.08
N LEU A 7 18.68 0.68 10.52
CA LEU A 7 17.89 1.75 9.88
C LEU A 7 17.12 1.27 8.65
N VAL A 8 17.68 0.35 7.85
CA VAL A 8 16.95 -0.27 6.74
C VAL A 8 15.73 -1.03 7.26
N PHE A 9 15.89 -1.85 8.31
CA PHE A 9 14.77 -2.59 8.91
C PHE A 9 13.70 -1.66 9.48
N TRP A 10 14.12 -0.57 10.16
CA TRP A 10 13.18 0.44 10.66
C TRP A 10 12.44 1.16 9.52
N GLY A 11 13.12 1.46 8.42
CA GLY A 11 12.48 2.02 7.22
C GLY A 11 11.42 1.09 6.63
N VAL A 12 11.73 -0.21 6.52
CA VAL A 12 10.76 -1.22 6.06
C VAL A 12 9.58 -1.32 7.03
N ALA A 13 9.82 -1.37 8.34
CA ALA A 13 8.77 -1.46 9.34
C ALA A 13 7.86 -0.22 9.34
N ALA A 14 8.44 0.98 9.23
CA ALA A 14 7.69 2.22 9.12
C ALA A 14 6.87 2.27 7.82
N GLY A 15 7.46 1.87 6.70
CA GLY A 15 6.76 1.76 5.41
C GLY A 15 5.56 0.80 5.49
N ALA A 16 5.75 -0.37 6.11
CA ALA A 16 4.66 -1.33 6.33
C ALA A 16 3.55 -0.75 7.21
N ALA A 17 3.89 -0.05 8.30
CA ALA A 17 2.92 0.59 9.16
C ALA A 17 2.11 1.68 8.42
N VAL A 18 2.79 2.55 7.65
CA VAL A 18 2.12 3.56 6.82
C VAL A 18 1.20 2.89 5.81
N SER A 19 1.66 1.84 5.14
CA SER A 19 0.84 1.08 4.19
C SER A 19 -0.40 0.45 4.83
N LEU A 20 -0.28 -0.07 6.06
CA LEU A 20 -1.39 -0.65 6.80
C LEU A 20 -2.42 0.41 7.21
N PHE A 21 -1.97 1.50 7.83
CA PHE A 21 -2.91 2.50 8.36
C PHE A 21 -3.54 3.37 7.26
N LEU A 22 -2.88 3.52 6.10
CA LEU A 22 -3.41 4.29 4.96
C LEU A 22 -4.06 3.42 3.87
N SER A 23 -4.22 2.11 4.09
CA SER A 23 -4.77 1.21 3.06
C SER A 23 -6.17 1.60 2.57
N ASP A 24 -6.95 2.24 3.43
CA ASP A 24 -8.32 2.66 3.13
C ASP A 24 -8.41 4.06 2.54
N VAL A 25 -7.29 4.81 2.50
CA VAL A 25 -7.26 6.14 1.89
C VAL A 25 -7.24 5.99 0.36
N PRO A 26 -8.27 6.47 -0.37
CA PRO A 26 -8.40 6.21 -1.81
C PRO A 26 -7.21 6.71 -2.64
N LEU A 27 -6.69 7.90 -2.30
CA LEU A 27 -5.52 8.48 -2.98
C LEU A 27 -4.26 7.63 -2.75
N PHE A 28 -4.02 7.16 -1.51
CA PHE A 28 -2.87 6.32 -1.20
C PHE A 28 -2.95 4.96 -1.91
N LYS A 29 -4.15 4.37 -1.96
CA LYS A 29 -4.40 3.13 -2.70
C LYS A 29 -4.09 3.30 -4.20
N LYS A 30 -4.62 4.35 -4.84
CA LYS A 30 -4.42 4.68 -6.26
C LYS A 30 -2.95 4.97 -6.60
N ASP A 31 -2.31 5.80 -5.80
CA ASP A 31 -1.01 6.38 -6.16
C ASP A 31 0.19 5.59 -5.66
N VAL A 32 0.01 4.74 -4.63
CA VAL A 32 1.08 3.94 -4.02
C VAL A 32 0.77 2.44 -4.13
N LEU A 33 -0.28 1.96 -3.47
CA LEU A 33 -0.48 0.51 -3.26
C LEU A 33 -0.75 -0.27 -4.56
N ILE A 34 -1.55 0.27 -5.47
CA ILE A 34 -1.84 -0.36 -6.78
C ILE A 34 -0.59 -0.41 -7.67
N LYS A 35 0.43 0.44 -7.44
CA LYS A 35 1.65 0.46 -8.25
C LYS A 35 2.70 -0.57 -7.79
N ILE A 36 2.49 -1.21 -6.64
CA ILE A 36 3.41 -2.24 -6.13
C ILE A 36 3.11 -3.56 -6.88
N PRO A 37 4.04 -4.08 -7.71
CA PRO A 37 3.73 -5.18 -8.64
C PRO A 37 3.18 -6.45 -7.97
N VAL A 38 3.65 -6.74 -6.76
CA VAL A 38 3.32 -7.99 -6.04
C VAL A 38 1.94 -7.94 -5.39
N VAL A 39 1.47 -6.76 -4.96
CA VAL A 39 0.22 -6.60 -4.19
C VAL A 39 -0.85 -5.78 -4.92
N SER A 40 -0.55 -5.25 -6.11
CA SER A 40 -1.46 -4.44 -6.92
C SER A 40 -2.85 -5.07 -7.05
N ASN A 41 -2.89 -6.35 -7.43
CA ASN A 41 -4.13 -7.11 -7.66
C ASN A 41 -5.04 -7.25 -6.43
N TYR A 42 -4.50 -7.07 -5.22
CA TYR A 42 -5.25 -7.08 -3.97
C TYR A 42 -6.01 -5.76 -3.75
N PHE A 43 -5.46 -4.65 -4.23
CA PHE A 43 -6.01 -3.31 -4.00
C PHE A 43 -6.89 -2.79 -5.13
N ILE A 44 -6.90 -3.44 -6.30
CA ILE A 44 -7.78 -3.10 -7.42
C ILE A 44 -9.21 -3.50 -7.10
N ASP A 45 -10.14 -2.55 -7.19
CA ASP A 45 -11.57 -2.84 -7.17
C ASP A 45 -11.98 -3.52 -8.48
N LYS A 46 -12.56 -4.71 -8.36
CA LYS A 46 -13.03 -5.54 -9.49
C LYS A 46 -14.56 -5.57 -9.58
N THR A 47 -15.25 -4.78 -8.75
CA THR A 47 -16.70 -4.66 -8.79
C THR A 47 -17.12 -4.06 -10.13
N PRO A 48 -18.03 -4.70 -10.89
CA PRO A 48 -18.55 -4.14 -12.13
C PRO A 48 -19.15 -2.75 -11.90
N ASP A 49 -19.00 -1.85 -12.87
CA ASP A 49 -19.56 -0.50 -12.75
C ASP A 49 -21.10 -0.50 -12.65
N SER A 50 -21.77 -1.53 -13.20
CA SER A 50 -23.22 -1.71 -13.05
C SER A 50 -23.68 -1.96 -11.62
N ASP A 51 -22.80 -2.49 -10.77
CA ASP A 51 -23.13 -2.87 -9.39
C ASP A 51 -22.74 -1.77 -8.39
N LYS A 52 -22.16 -0.67 -8.87
CA LYS A 52 -21.83 0.49 -8.05
C LYS A 52 -23.05 1.40 -7.93
N PRO A 53 -23.44 1.81 -6.71
CA PRO A 53 -24.63 2.64 -6.51
C PRO A 53 -24.47 4.10 -6.96
N PHE A 54 -23.26 4.50 -7.38
CA PHE A 54 -22.89 5.83 -7.87
C PHE A 54 -21.69 5.73 -8.82
#